data_AF-D8UUU7-F1
#
_entry.id   AF-D8UUU7-F1
#
_cell.length_a   1.000
_cell.length_b   1.000
_cell.length_c   1.000
_cell.angle_alpha   90.00
_cell.angle_beta   90.00
_cell.angle_gamma   90.00
#
_symmetry.space_group_name_H-M   'P 1'
#
loop_
_entity.id
_entity.type
_entity.pdbx_description
1 polymer ?
#
loop_
_entity_poly.entity_id
_entity_poly.type
_entity_poly.pdbx_seq_one_letter_code
_entity_poly.pdbx_strand_id
1 'polypeptide(L)' 'SILGITAAAHRLWSHRSYKAKFPLQVILMVLNCMSFQNSALNWCRDHRVHHKCSDTDGDPHNASRGFFFSH' A
#
# COMPACT_ATOMS: atom_id res chain seq x y z
N SER A 1 0.95 2.86 11.57
CA SER A 1 1.15 1.57 12.24
C SER A 1 1.47 0.48 11.23
N ILE A 2 2.34 -0.48 11.59
CA ILE A 2 2.69 -1.66 10.76
C ILE A 2 1.44 -2.43 10.32
N LEU A 3 0.48 -2.64 11.22
CA LEU A 3 -0.77 -3.36 10.91
C LEU A 3 -1.64 -2.61 9.89
N GLY A 4 -1.70 -1.27 9.99
CA GLY A 4 -2.45 -0.44 9.05
C GLY A 4 -1.90 -0.51 7.61
N ILE A 5 -0.59 -0.67 7.44
CA ILE A 5 0.01 -0.86 6.11
C ILE A 5 -0.15 -2.30 5.66
N THR A 6 0.39 -3.24 6.44
CA THR A 6 0.54 -4.64 6.02
C THR A 6 -0.80 -5.39 5.93
N ALA A 7 -1.65 -5.28 6.95
CA ALA A 7 -2.94 -5.96 6.97
C ALA A 7 -3.99 -5.20 6.14
N ALA A 8 -3.98 -3.86 6.17
CA ALA A 8 -4.99 -3.05 5.50
C ALA A 8 -4.59 -2.63 4.06
N ALA A 9 -3.74 -1.62 3.90
CA ALA A 9 -3.43 -1.06 2.59
C ALA A 9 -2.87 -2.09 1.61
N HIS A 10 -1.95 -2.94 2.07
CA HIS A 10 -1.33 -3.98 1.27
C HIS A 10 -2.30 -5.14 0.98
N ARG A 11 -2.64 -5.95 2.00
CA ARG A 11 -3.38 -7.21 1.78
C ARG A 11 -4.88 -7.03 1.55
N LEU A 12 -5.55 -6.18 2.33
CA LEU A 12 -7.01 -6.01 2.27
C LEU A 12 -7.44 -5.15 1.08
N TRP A 13 -6.83 -3.98 0.90
CA TRP A 13 -7.31 -3.00 -0.09
C TRP A 13 -6.58 -3.08 -1.43
N SER A 14 -5.25 -3.28 -1.46
CA SER A 14 -4.51 -3.40 -2.72
C SER A 14 -4.72 -4.75 -3.39
N HIS A 15 -4.44 -5.85 -2.68
CA HIS A 15 -4.51 -7.21 -3.24
C HIS A 15 -5.84 -7.94 -3.06
N ARG A 16 -6.75 -7.41 -2.22
CA ARG A 16 -8.04 -8.07 -1.93
C ARG A 16 -7.89 -9.53 -1.46
N SER A 17 -6.80 -9.85 -0.75
CA SER A 17 -6.45 -11.22 -0.35
C SER A 17 -7.42 -11.84 0.67
N TYR A 18 -8.22 -11.02 1.34
CA TYR A 18 -9.27 -11.46 2.26
C TYR A 18 -10.40 -10.42 2.35
N LYS A 19 -11.50 -10.80 2.98
CA LYS A 19 -12.64 -9.91 3.27
C LYS A 19 -12.72 -9.67 4.78
N ALA A 20 -12.69 -8.40 5.19
CA ALA A 20 -12.91 -8.00 6.58
C ALA A 20 -14.36 -7.52 6.78
N LYS A 21 -14.97 -7.84 7.92
CA LYS A 21 -16.23 -7.22 8.34
C LYS A 21 -15.98 -5.75 8.72
N PHE A 22 -17.04 -4.93 8.67
CA PHE A 22 -16.96 -3.48 8.90
C PHE A 22 -16.19 -3.07 10.17
N PRO A 23 -16.37 -3.68 11.35
CA PRO A 23 -15.62 -3.27 12.56
C PRO A 23 -14.10 -3.37 12.38
N LEU A 24 -13.63 -4.45 11.77
CA LEU A 24 -12.21 -4.65 11.49
C LEU A 24 -11.70 -3.65 10.44
N GLN A 25 -12.52 -3.32 9.43
CA GLN A 25 -12.14 -2.30 8.44
C GLN A 25 -11.95 -0.92 9.09
N VAL A 26 -12.79 -0.54 10.04
CA VAL A 26 -12.66 0.73 10.78
C VAL A 26 -11.38 0.76 11.62
N ILE A 27 -11.11 -0.31 12.39
CA ILE A 27 -9.88 -0.43 13.19
C ILE A 27 -8.65 -0.32 12.29
N LEU A 28 -8.64 -1.04 11.17
CA LEU A 28 -7.54 -1.03 10.22
C LEU A 28 -7.37 0.32 9.52
N MET A 29 -8.46 1.07 9.28
CA MET A 29 -8.40 2.44 8.75
C MET A 29 -7.74 3.41 9.73
N VAL A 30 -8.10 3.36 11.01
CA VAL A 30 -7.46 4.19 12.05
C VAL A 30 -5.96 3.86 12.13
N LEU A 31 -5.60 2.58 12.16
CA LEU A 31 -4.20 2.14 12.19
C LEU A 31 -3.42 2.55 10.92
N ASN A 32 -4.10 2.60 9.76
CA ASN A 32 -3.55 3.09 8.50
C ASN A 32 -3.31 4.60 8.57
N CYS A 33 -4.24 5.40 9.09
CA CYS A 33 -4.03 6.84 9.31
C CYS A 33 -2.81 7.11 10.21
N MET A 34 -2.65 6.33 11.29
CA MET A 34 -1.48 6.41 12.19
C MET A 34 -0.16 5.92 11.55
N SER A 35 -0.14 5.55 10.26
CA SER A 35 1.10 5.21 9.54
C SER A 35 1.74 6.39 8.83
N PHE A 36 0.97 7.44 8.55
CA PHE A 36 1.42 8.62 7.82
C PHE A 36 2.07 8.29 6.45
N GLN A 37 1.69 7.19 5.78
CA GLN A 37 2.19 6.82 4.45
C GLN A 37 1.19 7.17 3.34
N ASN A 38 0.73 8.42 3.28
CA ASN A 38 -0.35 8.89 2.40
C ASN A 38 -1.73 8.24 2.70
N SER A 39 -2.76 8.68 1.97
CA SER A 39 -4.09 8.10 2.06
C SER A 39 -4.09 6.65 1.57
N ALA A 40 -4.98 5.83 2.14
CA ALA A 40 -5.17 4.45 1.71
C ALA A 40 -5.42 4.32 0.20
N LEU A 41 -6.12 5.29 -0.41
CA LEU A 41 -6.39 5.31 -1.85
C LEU A 41 -5.10 5.51 -2.67
N ASN A 42 -4.29 6.51 -2.33
CA ASN A 42 -3.04 6.79 -3.04
C ASN A 42 -2.06 5.63 -2.88
N TRP A 43 -1.91 5.12 -1.66
CA TRP A 43 -1.04 3.97 -1.39
C TRP A 43 -1.48 2.76 -2.22
N CYS A 44 -2.78 2.45 -2.25
CA CYS A 44 -3.29 1.32 -3.04
C CYS A 44 -3.11 1.51 -4.55
N ARG A 45 -3.25 2.75 -5.05
CA ARG A 45 -2.98 3.08 -6.46
C ARG A 45 -1.52 2.80 -6.77
N ASP A 46 -0.61 3.41 -6.02
CA ASP A 46 0.83 3.34 -6.26
C ASP A 46 1.34 1.91 -6.13
N HIS A 47 0.87 1.17 -5.12
CA HIS A 47 1.21 -0.25 -4.93
C HIS A 47 0.75 -1.14 -6.09
N ARG A 48 -0.46 -0.90 -6.63
CA ARG A 48 -0.93 -1.64 -7.81
C ARG A 48 -0.16 -1.29 -9.07
N VAL A 49 0.22 -0.01 -9.22
CA VAL A 49 1.06 0.43 -10.35
C VAL A 49 2.45 -0.18 -10.23
N HIS A 50 3.06 -0.17 -9.05
CA HIS A 50 4.33 -0.83 -8.76
C HIS A 50 4.30 -2.31 -9.18
N HIS A 51 3.27 -3.06 -8.78
CA HIS A 51 3.14 -4.46 -9.23
C HIS A 51 2.91 -4.63 -10.73
N LYS A 52 2.12 -3.76 -11.36
CA LYS A 52 1.78 -3.88 -12.80
C LYS A 52 2.95 -3.48 -13.70
N CYS A 53 3.69 -2.46 -13.28
CA CYS A 53 4.72 -1.78 -14.07
C CYS A 53 6.11 -1.97 -13.46
N SER A 54 6.32 -3.00 -12.64
CA SER A 54 7.57 -3.25 -11.90
C SER A 54 8.79 -3.05 -12.78
N ASP A 55 9.77 -2.32 -12.25
CA ASP A 55 11.07 -2.08 -12.91
C ASP A 55 10.98 -1.35 -14.26
N THR A 56 9.86 -0.69 -14.54
CA THR A 56 9.69 0.23 -15.68
C THR A 56 9.58 1.68 -15.20
N ASP A 57 9.63 2.65 -16.11
CA ASP A 57 9.45 4.08 -15.76
C ASP A 57 8.08 4.40 -15.15
N GLY A 58 7.10 3.52 -15.32
CA GLY A 58 5.79 3.64 -14.69
C GLY A 58 5.76 3.24 -13.21
N ASP A 59 6.80 2.56 -12.69
CA ASP A 59 6.88 2.15 -11.29
C ASP A 59 7.31 3.32 -10.39
N PRO A 60 6.47 3.76 -9.43
CA PRO A 60 6.83 4.83 -8.50
C PRO A 60 8.06 4.52 -7.63
N HIS A 61 8.45 3.25 -7.50
CA HIS A 61 9.61 2.79 -6.73
C HIS A 61 10.59 1.96 -7.58
N ASN A 62 10.69 2.26 -8.88
CA ASN A 62 11.53 1.54 -9.85
C ASN A 62 12.95 1.27 -9.30
N ALA A 63 13.24 0.00 -9.00
CA ALA A 63 14.51 -0.41 -8.41
C ALA A 63 15.69 -0.27 -9.39
N SER A 64 15.44 -0.31 -10.71
CA SER A 64 16.45 -0.10 -11.75
C SER A 64 17.05 1.31 -11.74
N ARG A 65 16.40 2.27 -11.05
CA ARG A 65 16.91 3.64 -10.86
C ARG A 65 17.85 3.77 -9.65
N GLY A 66 18.13 2.67 -8.95
CA GLY A 66 19.10 2.60 -7.85
C GLY A 66 18.51 2.83 -6.46
N PHE A 67 19.31 2.54 -5.43
CA PHE A 67 18.89 2.49 -4.02
C PHE A 67 18.22 3.78 -3.52
N PHE A 68 18.81 4.95 -3.81
CA PHE A 68 18.30 6.23 -3.32
C PHE A 68 16.98 6.66 -3.95
N PHE A 69 16.60 6.08 -5.09
CA PHE A 69 15.32 6.38 -5.72
C PHE A 69 14.19 5.52 -5.15
N SER A 70 14.49 4.26 -4.79
CA SER A 70 13.49 3.28 -4.36
C SER A 70 13.27 3.21 -2.85
N HIS A 71 14.12 3.85 -2.04
CA HIS A 71 14.03 3.93 -0.57
C HIS A 71 13.66 5.35 -0.10
#